data_AF-X0RMK5-F1
#
_entry.id   AF-X0RMK5-F1
#
_cell.length_a   1.000
_cell.length_b   1.000
_cell.length_c   1.000
_cell.angle_alpha   90.00
_cell.angle_beta   90.00
_cell.angle_gamma   90.00
#
_symmetry.space_group_name_H-M   'P 1'
#
loop_
_entity.id
_entity.type
_entity.pdbx_description
1 polymer ?
#
loop_
_entity_poly.entity_id
_entity_poly.type
_entity_poly.pdbx_seq_one_letter_code
_entity_poly.pdbx_strand_id
1 'polypeptide(L)'
;ANKEALFESAHEFFPGRKGTVHKIRPVIDSEDGITTEVAALEKQKSTVVYGPARTATSSGLHKHRAKGRFHRIRTTVPGAAFTEALGLDLEVVPGGSR
;
A
#
# COMPACT_ATOMS: atom_id res chain seq x y z
N ALA A 1 -2.38 17.84 -20.09
CA ALA A 1 -2.79 16.43 -20.01
C ALA A 1 -2.80 16.04 -18.54
N ASN A 2 -3.92 15.57 -18.00
CA ASN A 2 -3.97 15.04 -16.64
C ASN A 2 -3.10 13.79 -16.59
N LYS A 3 -2.00 13.86 -15.86
CA LYS A 3 -1.10 12.73 -15.64
C LYS A 3 -1.60 11.99 -14.40
N GLU A 4 -2.02 10.74 -14.56
CA GLU A 4 -2.35 9.84 -13.46
C GLU A 4 -1.36 8.67 -13.51
N ALA A 5 -0.87 8.24 -12.35
CA ALA A 5 0.00 7.08 -12.22
C ALA A 5 -0.60 6.08 -11.23
N LEU A 6 -0.59 4.81 -11.64
CA LEU A 6 -1.07 3.67 -10.86
C LEU A 6 0.09 2.69 -10.64
N PHE A 7 0.41 2.44 -9.38
CA PHE A 7 1.38 1.40 -8.99
C PHE A 7 0.65 0.26 -8.28
N GLU A 8 0.75 -0.97 -8.81
CA GLU A 8 0.21 -2.18 -8.18
C GLU A 8 1.32 -3.22 -7.93
N SER A 9 1.30 -3.83 -6.74
CA SER A 9 2.24 -4.90 -6.34
C SER A 9 1.49 -6.15 -5.89
N ALA A 10 2.16 -7.31 -5.88
CA ALA A 10 1.66 -8.52 -5.23
C ALA A 10 2.81 -9.23 -4.51
N HIS A 11 2.73 -9.40 -3.19
CA HIS A 11 3.83 -9.95 -2.40
C HIS A 11 3.37 -10.82 -1.23
N GLU A 12 4.14 -11.88 -0.94
CA GLU A 12 4.07 -12.64 0.30
C GLU A 12 5.27 -12.22 1.17
N PHE A 13 5.05 -11.34 2.13
CA PHE A 13 6.13 -10.81 2.97
C PHE A 13 6.70 -11.83 3.96
N PHE A 14 5.89 -12.82 4.35
CA PHE A 14 6.28 -13.87 5.28
C PHE A 14 5.89 -15.23 4.70
N PRO A 15 6.81 -15.96 4.05
CA PRO A 15 6.50 -17.24 3.42
C PRO A 15 5.78 -18.21 4.37
N GLY A 16 4.60 -18.68 3.97
CA GLY A 16 3.80 -19.63 4.75
C GLY A 16 2.99 -19.01 5.89
N ARG A 17 3.11 -17.70 6.13
CA ARG A 17 2.47 -17.01 7.27
C ARG A 17 1.69 -15.78 6.80
N LYS A 18 0.71 -15.37 7.60
CA LYS A 18 0.03 -14.10 7.36
C LYS A 18 0.90 -12.95 7.87
N GLY A 19 0.92 -11.85 7.13
CA GLY A 19 1.43 -10.56 7.57
C GLY A 19 0.31 -9.55 7.77
N THR A 20 0.56 -8.51 8.55
CA THR A 20 -0.30 -7.33 8.65
C THR A 20 0.45 -6.10 8.19
N VAL A 21 -0.04 -5.45 7.14
CA VAL A 21 0.46 -4.13 6.72
C VAL A 21 -0.11 -3.09 7.68
N HIS A 22 0.77 -2.39 8.39
CA HIS A 22 0.41 -1.38 9.39
C HIS A 22 0.54 0.04 8.85
N LYS A 23 1.61 0.32 8.12
CA LYS A 23 1.91 1.66 7.63
C LYS A 23 2.57 1.57 6.27
N ILE A 24 2.28 2.55 5.43
CA ILE A 24 2.92 2.75 4.14
C ILE A 24 3.40 4.18 4.09
N ARG A 25 4.64 4.41 3.66
CA ARG A 25 5.18 5.71 3.31
C ARG A 25 5.45 5.72 1.81
N PRO A 26 4.65 6.45 1.02
CA PRO A 26 4.99 6.74 -0.36
C PRO A 26 6.30 7.53 -0.41
N VAL A 27 7.22 7.12 -1.29
CA VAL A 27 8.46 7.84 -1.59
C VAL A 27 8.28 8.47 -2.96
N ILE A 28 7.53 9.57 -2.98
CA ILE A 28 7.10 10.29 -4.17
C ILE A 28 7.31 11.78 -3.87
N ASP A 29 7.86 12.53 -4.81
CA ASP A 29 8.16 13.96 -4.68
C ASP A 29 6.91 14.85 -4.83
N SER A 30 5.82 14.44 -4.20
CA SER A 30 4.57 15.15 -4.17
C SER A 30 3.92 14.90 -2.82
N GLU A 31 3.49 15.96 -2.16
CA GLU A 31 2.93 15.86 -0.80
C GLU A 31 1.40 15.79 -0.80
N ASP A 32 0.76 16.21 -1.89
CA ASP A 32 -0.68 16.46 -1.91
C ASP A 32 -1.48 15.37 -2.59
N GLY A 33 -2.51 14.91 -1.88
CA GLY A 33 -3.56 14.06 -2.43
C GLY A 33 -3.14 12.62 -2.74
N ILE A 34 -1.91 12.20 -2.43
CA ILE A 34 -1.49 10.80 -2.56
C ILE A 34 -2.39 9.94 -1.67
N THR A 35 -2.93 8.89 -2.26
CA THR A 35 -3.68 7.87 -1.54
C THR A 35 -3.07 6.49 -1.74
N THR A 36 -3.20 5.65 -0.72
CA THR A 36 -2.83 4.23 -0.81
C THR A 36 -4.00 3.36 -0.37
N GLU A 37 -4.18 2.25 -1.06
CA GLU A 37 -5.14 1.21 -0.75
C GLU A 37 -4.42 -0.13 -0.61
N VAL A 38 -4.90 -1.01 0.27
CA VAL A 38 -4.31 -2.34 0.46
C VAL A 38 -5.40 -3.39 0.31
N ALA A 39 -5.15 -4.37 -0.57
CA ALA A 39 -5.88 -5.62 -0.61
C ALA A 39 -5.06 -6.70 0.09
N ALA A 40 -5.67 -7.40 1.04
CA ALA A 40 -5.05 -8.54 1.71
C ALA A 40 -5.75 -9.83 1.27
N LEU A 41 -4.98 -10.80 0.78
CA LEU A 41 -5.49 -12.03 0.20
C LEU A 41 -4.96 -13.26 0.95
N GLU A 42 -5.78 -14.29 1.01
CA GLU A 42 -5.40 -15.61 1.56
C GLU A 42 -4.64 -16.46 0.55
N LYS A 43 -4.96 -16.32 -0.74
CA LYS A 43 -4.31 -17.00 -1.87
C LYS A 43 -3.93 -15.97 -2.93
N GLN A 44 -2.84 -16.21 -3.65
CA GLN A 44 -2.36 -15.31 -4.71
C GLN A 44 -3.38 -15.09 -5.83
N LYS A 45 -4.22 -16.11 -6.12
CA LYS A 45 -5.27 -16.08 -7.16
C LYS A 45 -6.63 -15.59 -6.67
N SER A 46 -6.77 -15.22 -5.40
CA SER A 46 -8.05 -14.69 -4.89
C SER A 46 -8.42 -13.38 -5.59
N THR A 47 -9.72 -13.12 -5.71
CA THR A 47 -10.23 -11.83 -6.19
C THR A 47 -9.66 -10.70 -5.34
N VAL A 48 -9.13 -9.68 -6.01
CA VAL A 48 -8.53 -8.52 -5.34
C VAL A 48 -9.65 -7.57 -4.94
N VAL A 49 -9.81 -7.36 -3.64
CA VAL A 49 -10.72 -6.35 -3.07
C VAL A 49 -9.88 -5.40 -2.23
N TYR A 50 -9.78 -4.15 -2.66
CA TYR A 50 -9.05 -3.12 -1.94
C TYR A 50 -9.87 -2.62 -0.75
N GLY A 51 -9.19 -2.40 0.37
CA GLY A 51 -9.74 -1.63 1.48
C GLY A 51 -9.84 -0.14 1.14
N PRO A 52 -10.31 0.69 2.10
CA PRO A 52 -10.48 2.12 1.86
C PRO A 52 -9.17 2.83 1.57
N ALA A 53 -9.22 3.83 0.68
CA ALA A 53 -8.13 4.75 0.43
C ALA A 53 -7.71 5.49 1.72
N ARG A 54 -6.40 5.57 1.93
CA ARG A 54 -5.77 6.26 3.06
C ARG A 54 -4.85 7.36 2.54
N THR A 55 -4.93 8.51 3.18
CA THR A 55 -4.04 9.66 3.00
C THR A 55 -2.98 9.70 4.10
N ALA A 56 -2.01 10.59 3.95
CA ALA A 56 -0.94 10.79 4.93
C ALA A 56 -1.45 11.34 6.26
N THR A 57 -0.92 10.83 7.36
CA THR A 57 -1.01 11.49 8.68
C THR A 57 0.01 12.62 8.78
N SER A 58 0.00 13.40 9.87
CA SER A 58 0.99 14.45 10.15
C SER A 58 2.45 14.00 10.15
N SER A 59 2.70 12.69 10.24
CA SER A 59 4.02 12.05 10.14
C SER A 59 4.38 11.54 8.75
N GLY A 60 3.58 11.85 7.72
CA GLY A 60 3.77 11.36 6.35
C GLY A 60 3.50 9.86 6.16
N LEU A 61 2.68 9.24 7.03
CA LEU A 61 2.40 7.80 7.00
C LEU A 61 0.94 7.52 6.67
N HIS A 62 0.71 6.56 5.80
CA HIS A 62 -0.62 6.06 5.48
C HIS A 62 -0.90 4.86 6.37
N LYS A 63 -1.81 5.02 7.35
CA LYS A 63 -2.12 3.97 8.32
C LYS A 63 -3.09 2.94 7.76
N HIS A 64 -2.67 1.68 7.80
CA HIS A 64 -3.43 0.52 7.36
C HIS A 64 -3.54 -0.53 8.47
N ARG A 65 -4.46 -1.48 8.28
CA ARG A 65 -4.53 -2.70 9.10
C ARG A 65 -5.02 -3.86 8.24
N ALA A 66 -4.22 -4.23 7.26
CA ALA A 66 -4.59 -5.24 6.27
C ALA A 66 -3.85 -6.55 6.56
N LYS A 67 -4.58 -7.54 7.10
CA LYS A 67 -4.03 -8.86 7.46
C LYS A 67 -4.34 -9.87 6.36
N GLY A 68 -3.30 -10.51 5.82
CA GLY A 68 -3.42 -11.52 4.77
C GLY A 68 -2.09 -12.25 4.56
N ARG A 69 -2.11 -13.28 3.72
CA ARG A 69 -0.89 -13.98 3.32
C ARG A 69 -0.19 -13.27 2.17
N PHE A 70 -0.98 -12.78 1.22
CA PHE A 70 -0.52 -11.94 0.13
C PHE A 70 -1.10 -10.55 0.28
N HIS A 71 -0.35 -9.55 -0.15
CA HIS A 71 -0.78 -8.17 -0.13
C HIS A 71 -0.61 -7.56 -1.51
N ARG A 72 -1.60 -6.78 -1.93
CA ARG A 72 -1.47 -5.84 -3.04
C ARG A 72 -1.64 -4.44 -2.52
N ILE A 73 -0.69 -3.58 -2.85
CA ILE A 73 -0.78 -2.16 -2.58
C ILE A 73 -1.08 -1.46 -3.88
N ARG A 74 -2.08 -0.58 -3.83
CA ARG A 74 -2.36 0.40 -4.86
C ARG A 74 -2.01 1.78 -4.33
N THR A 75 -1.28 2.56 -5.12
CA THR A 75 -1.01 3.97 -4.82
C THR A 75 -1.50 4.82 -5.97
N THR A 76 -2.32 5.81 -5.64
CA THR A 76 -2.86 6.79 -6.59
C THR A 76 -2.26 8.15 -6.27
N VAL A 77 -1.65 8.75 -7.29
CA VAL A 77 -1.06 10.08 -7.22
C VAL A 77 -1.87 11.00 -8.14
N PRO A 78 -2.69 11.92 -7.60
CA PRO A 78 -3.40 12.88 -8.44
C PRO A 78 -2.41 13.83 -9.12
N GLY A 79 -2.55 14.04 -10.44
CA GLY A 79 -1.65 14.90 -11.23
C GLY A 79 -1.71 16.38 -10.83
N ALA A 80 -0.70 17.23 -11.05
CA ALA A 80 0.45 17.15 -11.97
C ALA A 80 1.79 17.59 -11.32
N ALA A 81 1.95 17.39 -10.00
CA ALA A 81 3.06 17.95 -9.23
C ALA A 81 4.03 16.90 -8.67
N PHE A 82 4.14 15.73 -9.31
CA PHE A 82 5.23 14.78 -9.02
C PHE A 82 6.16 14.70 -10.24
N THR A 83 7.46 14.70 -10.02
CA THR A 83 8.49 14.49 -11.03
C THR A 83 9.19 13.14 -10.88
N GLU A 84 9.20 12.59 -9.66
CA GLU A 84 9.85 11.32 -9.30
C GLU A 84 8.98 10.50 -8.33
N ALA A 85 8.72 9.24 -8.70
CA ALA A 85 8.11 8.24 -7.81
C ALA A 85 9.09 7.08 -7.62
N LEU A 86 9.75 7.03 -6.47
CA LEU A 86 10.82 6.07 -6.18
C LEU A 86 10.27 4.75 -5.63
N GLY A 87 9.15 4.78 -4.91
CA GLY A 87 8.51 3.56 -4.45
C GLY A 87 7.67 3.74 -3.19
N LEU A 88 7.54 2.65 -2.45
CA LEU A 88 6.76 2.56 -1.22
C LEU A 88 7.62 1.91 -0.14
N ASP A 89 7.71 2.55 1.01
CA ASP A 89 8.27 1.97 2.23
C ASP A 89 7.11 1.42 3.09
N LEU A 90 7.24 0.19 3.55
CA LEU A 90 6.14 -0.55 4.20
C LEU A 90 6.56 -1.13 5.55
N GLU A 91 5.73 -0.90 6.56
CA GLU A 91 5.81 -1.62 7.82
C GLU A 91 4.83 -2.80 7.80
N VAL A 92 5.38 -4.01 7.69
CA VAL A 92 4.62 -5.26 7.72
C VAL A 92 5.09 -6.10 8.89
N VAL A 93 4.17 -6.54 9.75
CA VAL A 93 4.50 -7.42 10.88
C VAL A 93 3.96 -8.82 10.64
N PRO A 94 4.69 -9.88 11.04
CA PRO A 94 4.19 -11.23 10.96
C PRO A 94 3.01 -11.42 11.91
N GLY A 95 1.99 -12.15 11.48
CA GLY A 95 0.91 -12.61 12.34
C GLY A 95 1.45 -13.67 13.29
N GLY A 96 1.48 -13.36 14.59
CA GLY A 96 1.78 -14.32 15.65
C GLY A 96 0.59 -15.22 15.99
N SER A 97 0.88 -16.40 16.50
CA SER A 97 -0.07 -17.26 17.22
C SER A 97 -0.54 -16.47 18.45
N ARG A 98 -1.74 -15.89 18.38
CA ARG A 98 -2.48 -15.60 19.60
C ARG A 98 -3.10 -16.89 20.09
#